data_AF-A0A968HNW6-F1
#
_entry.id   AF-A0A968HNW6-F1
#
_cell.length_a   1.000
_cell.length_b   1.000
_cell.length_c   1.000
_cell.angle_alpha   90.00
_cell.angle_beta   90.00
_cell.angle_gamma   90.00
#
_symmetry.space_group_name_H-M   'P 1'
#
loop_
_entity.id
_entity.type
_entity.pdbx_description
1 polymer ?
#
loop_
_entity_poly.entity_id
_entity_poly.type
_entity_poly.pdbx_seq_one_letter_code
_entity_poly.pdbx_strand_id
1 'polypeptide(L)'
;MVGQDFEILKDIVQPDSRGRLSIGAVTKGKNYRVMVNEAGQILLDPVVAIPERELWLWQNPEAIASVQRGIEQAARGDLHEMGSFAQYADLELEE
;
A
#
# COMPACT_ATOMS: atom_id res chain seq x y z
N MET A 1 -12.21 19.86 -6.05
CA MET A 1 -12.87 18.87 -5.17
C MET A 1 -13.78 18.05 -6.05
N VAL A 2 -13.37 16.83 -6.40
CA VAL A 2 -14.26 15.87 -7.06
C VAL A 2 -15.30 15.46 -5.99
N GLY A 3 -16.59 15.55 -6.34
CA GLY A 3 -17.68 15.22 -5.42
C GLY A 3 -17.50 13.81 -4.87
N GLN A 4 -17.50 13.69 -3.53
CA GLN A 4 -17.63 12.38 -2.89
C GLN A 4 -19.12 12.09 -2.80
N ASP A 5 -19.70 11.64 -3.91
CA ASP A 5 -21.05 11.11 -3.91
C ASP A 5 -21.04 9.83 -3.07
N PHE A 6 -21.59 9.91 -1.86
CA PHE A 6 -21.70 8.76 -0.98
C PHE A 6 -22.90 7.91 -1.40
N GLU A 7 -22.65 6.64 -1.67
CA GLU A 7 -23.70 5.65 -1.87
C GLU A 7 -23.97 4.89 -0.57
N ILE A 8 -25.25 4.65 -0.29
CA ILE A 8 -25.66 3.81 0.85
C ILE A 8 -25.37 2.35 0.49
N LEU A 9 -24.30 1.80 1.07
CA LEU A 9 -23.95 0.38 0.91
C LEU A 9 -24.86 -0.55 1.72
N LYS A 10 -25.39 -0.05 2.84
CA LYS A 10 -26.26 -0.78 3.76
C LYS A 10 -27.02 0.25 4.60
N ASP A 11 -28.33 0.06 4.74
CA ASP A 11 -29.22 1.04 5.37
C ASP A 11 -28.98 1.15 6.88
N ILE A 12 -29.41 0.15 7.66
CA ILE A 12 -29.18 0.09 9.11
C ILE A 12 -28.50 -1.24 9.45
N VAL A 13 -27.37 -1.17 10.14
CA VAL A 13 -26.60 -2.34 10.57
C VAL A 13 -26.43 -2.29 12.07
N GLN A 14 -26.79 -3.39 12.74
CA GLN A 14 -26.53 -3.55 14.17
C GLN A 14 -25.24 -4.36 14.39
N PRO A 15 -24.39 -3.97 15.35
CA PRO A 15 -23.26 -4.77 15.76
C PRO A 15 -23.75 -6.05 16.43
N ASP A 16 -22.95 -7.12 16.33
CA ASP A 16 -23.22 -8.35 17.06
C ASP A 16 -22.88 -8.24 18.56
N SER A 17 -23.07 -9.33 19.30
CA SER A 17 -22.79 -9.39 20.75
C SER A 17 -21.32 -9.17 21.12
N ARG A 18 -20.41 -9.18 20.15
CA ARG A 18 -18.98 -8.88 20.32
C ARG A 18 -18.61 -7.48 19.82
N GLY A 19 -19.60 -6.66 19.47
CA GLY A 19 -19.40 -5.31 18.95
C GLY A 19 -18.92 -5.25 17.49
N ARG A 20 -18.98 -6.35 16.74
CA ARG A 20 -18.51 -6.37 15.34
C ARG A 20 -19.59 -5.86 14.41
N LEU A 21 -19.27 -4.87 13.58
CA LEU A 21 -20.16 -4.33 12.56
C LEU A 21 -19.85 -4.97 11.19
N SER A 22 -20.83 -5.65 10.58
CA SER A 22 -20.65 -6.29 9.27
C SER A 22 -21.09 -5.38 8.11
N ILE A 23 -20.10 -4.88 7.37
CA ILE A 23 -20.28 -3.91 6.27
C ILE A 23 -20.26 -4.60 4.89
N GLY A 24 -20.19 -5.93 4.86
CA GLY A 24 -20.27 -6.73 3.63
C GLY A 24 -18.94 -6.87 2.86
N ALA A 25 -19.02 -7.32 1.61
CA ALA A 25 -17.86 -7.70 0.80
C ALA A 25 -16.95 -6.53 0.40
N VAL A 26 -17.41 -5.28 0.54
CA VAL A 26 -16.66 -4.07 0.19
C VAL A 26 -15.33 -3.95 0.95
N THR A 27 -15.25 -4.54 2.15
CA THR A 27 -14.07 -4.53 3.02
C THR A 27 -13.13 -5.73 2.81
N LYS A 28 -13.50 -6.68 1.94
CA LYS A 28 -12.76 -7.92 1.75
C LYS A 28 -11.34 -7.63 1.24
N GLY A 29 -10.34 -8.12 1.96
CA GLY A 29 -8.93 -8.02 1.58
C GLY A 29 -8.32 -6.62 1.71
N LYS A 30 -9.00 -5.68 2.38
CA LYS A 30 -8.51 -4.31 2.59
C LYS A 30 -8.23 -4.08 4.07
N ASN A 31 -7.14 -3.37 4.36
CA ASN A 31 -6.89 -2.79 5.67
C ASN A 31 -7.51 -1.40 5.72
N TYR A 32 -7.92 -0.97 6.90
CA TYR A 32 -8.56 0.33 7.09
C TYR A 32 -7.92 1.08 8.24
N ARG A 33 -7.67 2.38 8.03
CA ARG A 33 -7.52 3.32 9.13
C ARG A 33 -8.91 3.67 9.63
N VAL A 34 -9.12 3.48 10.93
CA VAL A 34 -10.40 3.80 11.60
C VAL A 34 -10.25 5.13 12.30
N MET A 35 -11.12 6.09 11.95
CA MET A 35 -11.13 7.43 12.55
C MET A 35 -12.52 7.73 13.10
N VAL A 36 -12.56 8.47 14.20
CA VAL A 36 -13.80 8.98 14.80
C VAL A 36 -13.69 10.49 14.97
N ASN A 37 -14.78 11.22 14.70
CA ASN A 37 -14.85 12.66 14.95
C ASN A 37 -15.69 12.98 16.20
N GLU A 38 -15.74 14.25 16.58
CA GLU A 38 -16.49 14.71 17.76
C GLU A 38 -18.00 14.46 17.67
N ALA A 39 -18.55 14.35 16.45
CA ALA A 39 -19.95 14.00 16.21
C ALA A 39 -20.21 12.49 16.35
N GLY A 40 -19.20 11.68 16.68
CA GLY A 40 -19.32 10.22 16.83
C GLY A 40 -19.40 9.46 15.50
N GLN A 41 -19.15 10.13 14.37
CA GLN A 41 -19.11 9.47 13.06
C GLN A 41 -17.81 8.68 12.91
N ILE A 42 -17.91 7.46 12.38
CA ILE A 42 -16.76 6.59 12.12
C ILE A 42 -16.46 6.61 10.62
N LEU A 43 -15.22 6.97 10.26
CA LEU A 43 -14.72 6.91 8.88
C LEU A 43 -13.76 5.72 8.75
N LEU A 44 -13.98 4.93 7.70
CA LEU A 44 -13.12 3.83 7.29
C LEU A 44 -12.37 4.23 6.02
N ASP A 45 -11.07 4.50 6.17
CA ASP A 45 -10.19 4.88 5.06
C ASP A 45 -9.31 3.68 4.64
N PRO A 46 -9.49 3.11 3.43
CA PRO A 46 -8.68 1.99 2.98
C PRO A 46 -7.19 2.35 2.93
N VAL A 47 -6.34 1.48 3.47
CA VAL A 47 -4.89 1.66 3.49
C VAL A 47 -4.17 0.40 3.01
N VAL A 48 -2.97 0.59 2.48
CA VAL A 48 -2.01 -0.48 2.20
C VAL A 48 -0.90 -0.46 3.24
N ALA A 49 -0.46 -1.65 3.69
CA ALA A 49 0.69 -1.75 4.57
C ALA A 49 1.97 -1.70 3.74
N ILE A 50 2.90 -0.83 4.12
CA ILE A 50 4.22 -0.70 3.50
C ILE A 50 5.25 -1.13 4.55
N PRO A 51 6.12 -2.13 4.27
CA PRO A 51 7.22 -2.50 5.15
C PRO A 51 8.10 -1.28 5.47
N GLU A 52 8.57 -1.16 6.71
CA GLU A 52 9.36 0.00 7.16
C GLU A 52 10.60 0.25 6.29
N ARG A 53 11.31 -0.82 5.93
CA ARG A 53 12.47 -0.79 5.02
C ARG A 53 12.18 -0.23 3.62
N GLU A 54 10.91 -0.19 3.20
CA GLU A 54 10.46 0.30 1.90
C GLU A 54 9.83 1.69 2.00
N LEU A 55 9.46 2.15 3.20
CA LEU A 55 8.75 3.41 3.42
C LEU A 55 9.50 4.63 2.85
N TRP A 56 10.83 4.64 2.99
CA TRP A 56 11.68 5.72 2.49
C TRP A 56 11.50 5.96 0.98
N LEU A 57 11.27 4.89 0.20
CA LEU A 57 11.08 4.98 -1.25
C LEU A 57 9.77 5.69 -1.57
N TRP A 58 8.70 5.35 -0.84
CA TRP A 58 7.38 5.96 -1.00
C TRP A 58 7.31 7.41 -0.52
N GLN A 59 8.20 7.80 0.39
CA GLN A 59 8.32 9.17 0.90
C GLN A 59 9.18 10.08 -0.01
N ASN A 60 9.89 9.51 -0.98
CA ASN A 60 10.76 10.25 -1.90
C ASN A 60 10.20 10.20 -3.33
N PRO A 61 9.51 11.27 -3.80
CA PRO A 61 8.90 11.31 -5.13
C PRO A 61 9.90 11.12 -6.28
N GLU A 62 11.14 11.60 -6.12
CA GLU A 62 12.18 11.47 -7.15
C GLU A 62 12.67 10.02 -7.25
N ALA A 63 12.92 9.38 -6.10
CA ALA A 63 13.38 7.99 -6.05
C ALA A 63 12.33 7.03 -6.62
N ILE A 64 11.06 7.15 -6.22
CA ILE A 64 9.99 6.29 -6.75
C ILE A 64 9.79 6.49 -8.25
N ALA A 65 9.86 7.74 -8.73
CA ALA A 65 9.78 8.02 -10.17
C ALA A 65 10.95 7.40 -10.94
N SER A 66 12.16 7.40 -10.36
CA SER A 66 13.32 6.74 -10.96
C SER A 66 13.14 5.23 -11.07
N VAL A 67 12.67 4.59 -9.99
CA VAL A 67 12.39 3.13 -9.98
C VAL A 67 11.32 2.78 -11.02
N GLN A 68 10.23 3.55 -11.09
CA GLN A 68 9.17 3.33 -12.08
C GLN A 68 9.69 3.42 -13.52
N ARG A 69 10.49 4.44 -13.83
CA ARG A 69 11.14 4.56 -15.16
C ARG A 69 12.02 3.36 -15.47
N GLY A 70 12.83 2.91 -14.51
CA GLY A 70 13.69 1.73 -14.68
C GLY A 70 12.91 0.45 -14.94
N ILE A 71 11.79 0.24 -14.24
CA ILE A 71 10.88 -0.90 -14.48
C ILE A 71 10.31 -0.86 -15.90
N GLU A 72 9.86 0.32 -16.36
CA GLU A 72 9.35 0.49 -17.73
C GLU A 72 10.43 0.23 -18.80
N GLN A 73 11.64 0.76 -18.60
CA GLN A 73 12.78 0.53 -19.49
C GLN A 73 13.14 -0.96 -19.57
N ALA A 74 13.23 -1.64 -18.42
CA ALA A 74 13.49 -3.08 -18.37
C ALA A 74 12.42 -3.89 -19.11
N ALA A 75 11.14 -3.54 -18.94
CA ALA A 75 10.04 -4.19 -19.66
C ALA A 75 10.12 -4.01 -21.18
N ARG A 76 10.71 -2.91 -21.66
CA ARG A 76 10.96 -2.63 -23.09
C ARG A 76 12.28 -3.21 -23.61
N GLY A 77 13.14 -3.73 -22.73
CA GLY A 77 14.48 -4.20 -23.08
C GLY A 77 15.51 -3.07 -23.24
N ASP A 78 15.18 -1.86 -22.79
CA ASP A 78 16.07 -0.69 -22.82
C ASP A 78 17.10 -0.77 -21.68
N LEU A 79 17.95 -1.78 -21.72
CA LEU A 79 18.93 -2.09 -20.68
C LEU A 79 20.35 -1.84 -21.20
N HIS A 80 21.23 -1.38 -20.31
CA HIS A 80 22.65 -1.27 -20.58
C HIS A 80 23.42 -2.27 -19.72
N GLU A 81 24.08 -3.24 -20.36
CA GLU A 81 24.86 -4.26 -19.67
C GLU A 81 26.17 -3.65 -19.15
N MET A 82 26.36 -3.68 -17.83
CA MET A 82 27.55 -3.17 -17.14
C MET A 82 28.48 -4.28 -16.64
N GLY A 83 28.23 -5.53 -17.04
CA GLY A 83 28.90 -6.72 -16.54
C GLY A 83 28.43 -7.16 -15.15
N SER A 84 29.15 -8.10 -14.56
CA SER A 84 28.80 -8.71 -13.27
C SER A 84 29.52 -8.04 -12.09
N PHE A 85 28.77 -7.79 -11.02
CA PHE A 85 29.32 -7.36 -9.73
C PHE A 85 29.80 -8.53 -8.86
N ALA A 86 29.69 -9.79 -9.31
CA ALA A 86 30.09 -10.96 -8.54
C ALA A 86 31.57 -10.93 -8.09
N GLN A 87 32.42 -10.22 -8.82
CA GLN A 87 33.83 -9.99 -8.46
C GLN A 87 34.03 -9.22 -7.14
N TYR A 88 32.98 -8.54 -6.64
CA TYR A 88 33.01 -7.77 -5.39
C TYR A 88 32.27 -8.45 -4.24
N ALA A 89 31.79 -9.68 -4.43
CA ALA A 89 31.18 -10.44 -3.35
C ALA A 89 32.28 -11.07 -2.50
N ASP A 90 32.43 -10.61 -1.25
CA ASP A 90 33.28 -11.26 -0.25
C ASP A 90 32.63 -12.58 0.19
N LEU A 91 32.95 -13.66 -0.51
CA LEU A 91 32.53 -15.01 -0.16
C LEU A 91 33.50 -15.60 0.88
N GLU A 92 33.59 -15.01 2.06
CA GLU A 92 34.07 -15.73 3.24
C GLU A 92 32.92 -16.59 3.77
N LEU A 93 32.79 -17.80 3.19
CA LEU A 93 31.96 -18.83 3.78
C LEU A 93 32.74 -19.43 4.95
N GLU A 94 32.38 -19.07 6.18
CA GLU A 94 32.82 -19.81 7.37
C GLU A 94 32.26 -21.25 7.29
N GLU A 95 33.15 -22.25 7.31
CA GLU A 95 32.81 -23.69 7.34
C GLU A 95 32.16 -24.14 8.65
#